data_AF-A0A6I5H587-F1
#
_entry.id   AF-A0A6I5H587-F1
#
_cell.length_a   1.000
_cell.length_b   1.000
_cell.length_c   1.000
_cell.angle_alpha   90.00
_cell.angle_beta   90.00
_cell.angle_gamma   90.00
#
_symmetry.space_group_name_H-M   'P 1'
#
loop_
_entity.id
_entity.type
_entity.pdbx_description
1 polymer ?
#
loop_
_entity_poly.entity_id
_entity_poly.type
_entity_poly.pdbx_seq_one_letter_code
_entity_poly.pdbx_strand_id
1 'polypeptide(L)'
;MQRSNWPALQGRTRPLKMKEWGDLAIMDPHAGKPPRRRGFLAAEKDWLHIDAGSALENPIVTLYAGDDPGSEEGWDEVEEITVISTTGFLALCDSGYEPVRRENLATAGVGPYLIRVHAKDRSSDDKKPRFLIQVIPGERTKTPPEPPPFTIEEAAGPLLVRTSFERPEAWARLLQVLEEDPERYESVTVIDNHAYAGFTADQIQMRIGRDDGGRPDSTLVLIADERALASAELTLLAVNNLPDEDDEDDEDDEDDESDEGDEAFRITLAAAGSFVINMELANTSFSDWNRDIGADGIYREEHY
;
A
#
# COMPACT_ATOMS: atom_id res chain seq x y z
N MET A 1 -12.46 -25.96 -6.92
CA MET A 1 -12.42 -24.99 -5.81
C MET A 1 -13.08 -23.72 -6.32
N GLN A 2 -14.25 -23.32 -5.82
CA GLN A 2 -14.91 -22.07 -6.24
C GLN A 2 -14.12 -20.90 -5.66
N ARG A 3 -13.15 -20.39 -6.44
CA ARG A 3 -12.20 -19.33 -6.06
C ARG A 3 -12.48 -18.00 -6.78
N SER A 4 -13.61 -17.88 -7.47
CA SER A 4 -14.02 -16.71 -8.27
C SER A 4 -14.35 -15.44 -7.47
N ASN A 5 -14.30 -15.50 -6.14
CA ASN A 5 -14.73 -14.39 -5.27
C ASN A 5 -13.60 -13.93 -4.32
N TRP A 6 -12.34 -14.23 -4.62
CA TRP A 6 -11.23 -13.69 -3.80
C TRP A 6 -10.95 -12.27 -4.25
N PRO A 7 -10.84 -11.31 -3.32
CA PRO A 7 -10.47 -9.94 -3.68
C PRO A 7 -9.10 -9.95 -4.36
N ALA A 8 -8.93 -9.07 -5.35
CA ALA A 8 -7.63 -8.83 -5.93
C ALA A 8 -6.75 -8.11 -4.89
N LEU A 9 -5.48 -8.53 -4.77
CA LEU A 9 -4.52 -7.77 -3.98
C LEU A 9 -4.10 -6.55 -4.81
N GLN A 10 -4.33 -5.35 -4.29
CA GLN A 10 -3.82 -4.12 -4.87
C GLN A 10 -2.84 -3.47 -3.88
N GLY A 11 -1.61 -3.25 -4.31
CA GLY A 11 -0.55 -2.73 -3.45
C GLY A 11 0.09 -3.81 -2.56
N ARG A 12 0.62 -3.38 -1.42
CA ARG A 12 1.53 -4.17 -0.58
C ARG A 12 0.82 -4.77 0.63
N THR A 13 1.08 -6.04 0.93
CA THR A 13 0.62 -6.67 2.18
C THR A 13 1.53 -6.31 3.36
N ARG A 14 1.00 -6.43 4.57
CA ARG A 14 1.86 -6.59 5.76
C ARG A 14 2.69 -7.89 5.65
N PRO A 15 3.86 -7.99 6.32
CA PRO A 15 4.67 -9.20 6.28
C PRO A 15 3.94 -10.43 6.83
N LEU A 16 3.87 -11.47 6.01
CA LEU A 16 3.24 -12.76 6.30
C LEU A 16 4.28 -13.69 6.92
N LYS A 17 4.05 -14.11 8.15
CA LYS A 17 4.84 -15.18 8.78
C LYS A 17 4.27 -16.52 8.34
N MET A 18 5.00 -17.22 7.49
CA MET A 18 4.64 -18.55 7.04
C MET A 18 4.74 -19.54 8.21
N LYS A 19 3.75 -20.42 8.35
CA LYS A 19 3.70 -21.43 9.43
C LYS A 19 4.37 -22.74 9.06
N GLU A 20 4.51 -23.00 7.77
CA GLU A 20 4.99 -24.28 7.25
C GLU A 20 6.35 -24.14 6.55
N TRP A 21 7.03 -25.27 6.49
CA TRP A 21 8.38 -25.40 5.96
C TRP A 21 8.37 -25.48 4.42
N GLY A 22 9.36 -24.84 3.80
CA GLY A 22 9.72 -25.11 2.41
C GLY A 22 9.46 -24.00 1.41
N ASP A 23 9.62 -24.37 0.14
CA ASP A 23 9.55 -23.49 -1.02
C ASP A 23 8.17 -22.83 -1.18
N LEU A 24 8.16 -21.66 -1.81
CA LEU A 24 6.93 -20.92 -2.11
C LEU A 24 6.56 -21.12 -3.58
N ALA A 25 5.29 -21.01 -3.90
CA ALA A 25 4.81 -21.05 -5.27
C ALA A 25 3.85 -19.90 -5.56
N ILE A 26 3.89 -19.35 -6.77
CA ILE A 26 2.80 -18.55 -7.32
C ILE A 26 2.21 -19.35 -8.47
N MET A 27 0.91 -19.65 -8.40
CA MET A 27 0.30 -20.52 -9.39
C MET A 27 -1.12 -20.10 -9.74
N ASP A 28 -1.45 -20.32 -11.01
CA ASP A 28 -2.83 -20.36 -11.49
C ASP A 28 -3.56 -21.57 -10.90
N PRO A 29 -4.85 -21.50 -10.53
CA PRO A 29 -5.62 -22.65 -10.06
C PRO A 29 -5.65 -23.82 -11.05
N HIS A 30 -5.46 -23.55 -12.34
CA HIS A 30 -5.38 -24.56 -13.40
C HIS A 30 -3.94 -24.85 -13.83
N ALA A 31 -2.96 -24.45 -13.01
CA ALA A 31 -1.56 -24.65 -13.33
C ALA A 31 -1.24 -26.11 -13.64
N GLY A 32 -0.45 -26.29 -14.69
CA GLY A 32 -0.16 -27.61 -15.26
C GLY A 32 0.82 -28.42 -14.42
N LYS A 33 2.07 -28.51 -14.89
CA LYS A 33 3.13 -29.26 -14.21
C LYS A 33 4.00 -28.30 -13.40
N PRO A 34 4.48 -28.70 -12.22
CA PRO A 34 5.41 -27.89 -11.47
C PRO A 34 6.72 -27.71 -12.28
N PRO A 35 7.35 -26.53 -12.19
CA PRO A 35 8.59 -26.24 -12.88
C PRO A 35 9.74 -27.14 -12.42
N ARG A 36 10.67 -27.41 -13.34
CA ARG A 36 11.90 -28.12 -12.99
C ARG A 36 12.79 -27.20 -12.16
N ARG A 37 12.82 -27.43 -10.83
CA ARG A 37 13.60 -26.65 -9.86
C ARG A 37 15.06 -26.49 -10.30
N ARG A 38 15.44 -25.27 -10.68
CA ARG A 38 16.80 -24.84 -10.99
C ARG A 38 16.94 -23.36 -10.63
N GLY A 39 17.86 -23.04 -9.73
CA GLY A 39 18.08 -21.65 -9.32
C GLY A 39 17.07 -21.16 -8.29
N PHE A 40 17.10 -19.86 -8.03
CA PHE A 40 16.26 -19.17 -7.06
C PHE A 40 14.79 -19.11 -7.54
N LEU A 41 14.56 -18.66 -8.77
CA LEU A 41 13.25 -18.73 -9.43
C LEU A 41 13.22 -19.79 -10.54
N ALA A 42 12.13 -20.52 -10.62
CA ALA A 42 11.86 -21.42 -11.75
C ALA A 42 10.38 -21.32 -12.14
N ALA A 43 10.09 -20.96 -13.39
CA ALA A 43 8.73 -20.89 -13.89
C ALA A 43 8.46 -21.87 -15.03
N GLU A 44 7.25 -22.41 -15.04
CA GLU A 44 6.54 -22.90 -16.21
C GLU A 44 5.42 -21.90 -16.51
N LYS A 45 4.71 -22.11 -17.62
CA LYS A 45 3.72 -21.16 -18.16
C LYS A 45 2.88 -20.44 -17.10
N ASP A 46 2.27 -21.17 -16.17
CA ASP A 46 1.27 -20.71 -15.21
C ASP A 46 1.65 -21.01 -13.75
N TRP A 47 2.93 -21.34 -13.52
CA TRP A 47 3.46 -21.79 -12.25
C TRP A 47 4.87 -21.28 -12.03
N LEU A 48 5.06 -20.44 -11.02
CA LEU A 48 6.37 -20.06 -10.48
C LEU A 48 6.67 -20.82 -9.18
N HIS A 49 7.89 -21.31 -9.09
CA HIS A 49 8.51 -21.84 -7.89
C HIS A 49 9.58 -20.86 -7.41
N ILE A 50 9.60 -20.61 -6.10
CA ILE A 50 10.56 -19.76 -5.40
C ILE A 50 11.27 -20.63 -4.36
N ASP A 51 12.57 -20.85 -4.56
CA ASP A 51 13.41 -21.57 -3.60
C ASP A 51 13.57 -20.74 -2.32
N ALA A 52 13.10 -21.29 -1.19
CA ALA A 52 13.15 -20.60 0.09
C ALA A 52 14.52 -20.70 0.80
N GLY A 53 15.45 -21.50 0.27
CA GLY A 53 16.80 -21.71 0.82
C GLY A 53 16.89 -22.76 1.92
N SER A 54 18.07 -22.82 2.57
CA SER A 54 18.41 -23.82 3.59
C SER A 54 17.95 -23.45 5.01
N ALA A 55 17.59 -22.18 5.23
CA ALA A 55 17.02 -21.70 6.48
C ALA A 55 15.51 -22.00 6.53
N LEU A 56 15.19 -23.23 6.91
CA LEU A 56 13.89 -23.89 6.66
C LEU A 56 12.75 -23.55 7.65
N GLU A 57 12.88 -22.51 8.48
CA GLU A 57 11.84 -22.17 9.47
C GLU A 57 11.21 -20.78 9.24
N ASN A 58 9.93 -20.79 8.85
CA ASN A 58 9.01 -19.67 8.89
C ASN A 58 9.46 -18.42 8.10
N PRO A 59 9.53 -18.49 6.75
CA PRO A 59 9.83 -17.33 5.93
C PRO A 59 8.87 -16.17 6.21
N ILE A 60 9.41 -14.95 6.09
CA ILE A 60 8.64 -13.71 6.17
C ILE A 60 8.41 -13.23 4.74
N VAL A 61 7.17 -13.26 4.27
CA VAL A 61 6.81 -12.94 2.89
C VAL A 61 6.00 -11.67 2.84
N THR A 62 6.41 -10.71 2.02
CA THR A 62 5.65 -9.51 1.71
C THR A 62 5.22 -9.60 0.25
N LEU A 63 3.92 -9.45 -0.01
CA LEU A 63 3.38 -9.45 -1.36
C LEU A 63 3.13 -8.01 -1.81
N TYR A 64 3.33 -7.76 -3.09
CA TYR A 64 2.86 -6.58 -3.78
C TYR A 64 2.20 -7.03 -5.08
N ALA A 65 1.04 -6.50 -5.43
CA ALA A 65 0.45 -6.73 -6.75
C ALA A 65 -0.16 -5.45 -7.32
N GLY A 66 0.00 -5.23 -8.62
CA GLY A 66 -0.39 -3.98 -9.28
C GLY A 66 0.73 -3.38 -10.13
N ASP A 67 0.73 -2.05 -10.30
CA ASP A 67 1.69 -1.33 -11.14
C ASP A 67 3.14 -1.59 -10.72
N ASP A 68 4.11 -1.46 -11.63
CA ASP A 68 5.52 -1.70 -11.29
C ASP A 68 6.00 -0.67 -10.23
N PRO A 69 6.27 -1.07 -8.98
CA PRO A 69 6.75 -0.16 -7.95
C PRO A 69 8.26 0.12 -8.07
N GLY A 70 8.94 -0.48 -9.06
CA GLY A 70 10.39 -0.49 -9.19
C GLY A 70 11.08 -1.52 -8.28
N SER A 71 12.39 -1.61 -8.45
CA SER A 71 13.25 -2.46 -7.62
C SER A 71 13.58 -1.76 -6.30
N GLU A 72 13.54 -2.50 -5.20
CA GLU A 72 14.01 -2.00 -3.91
C GLU A 72 15.50 -2.31 -3.71
N GLU A 73 16.21 -1.44 -2.99
CA GLU A 73 17.61 -1.66 -2.60
C GLU A 73 17.72 -2.41 -1.26
N GLY A 74 18.92 -2.92 -0.93
CA GLY A 74 19.19 -3.54 0.37
C GLY A 74 18.79 -5.02 0.51
N TRP A 75 18.46 -5.66 -0.62
CA TRP A 75 18.21 -7.09 -0.76
C TRP A 75 19.45 -7.84 -1.22
N ASP A 76 19.60 -9.11 -0.83
CA ASP A 76 20.80 -9.91 -1.14
C ASP A 76 20.73 -10.48 -2.57
N GLU A 77 19.53 -10.83 -3.02
CA GLU A 77 19.26 -11.44 -4.33
C GLU A 77 17.95 -10.87 -4.87
N VAL A 78 17.93 -10.47 -6.14
CA VAL A 78 16.72 -9.99 -6.83
C VAL A 78 16.66 -10.66 -8.20
N GLU A 79 15.55 -11.34 -8.48
CA GLU A 79 15.34 -12.02 -9.76
C GLU A 79 13.94 -11.70 -10.30
N GLU A 80 13.84 -11.59 -11.62
CA GLU A 80 12.61 -11.30 -12.36
C GLU A 80 12.29 -12.48 -13.29
N ILE A 81 11.02 -12.88 -13.32
CA ILE A 81 10.54 -13.95 -14.20
C ILE A 81 9.09 -13.71 -14.61
N THR A 82 8.69 -14.18 -15.79
CA THR A 82 7.32 -14.00 -16.29
C THR A 82 6.49 -15.26 -16.05
N VAL A 83 5.26 -15.06 -15.57
CA VAL A 83 4.21 -16.09 -15.44
C VAL A 83 2.98 -15.64 -16.22
N ILE A 84 2.27 -16.55 -16.86
CA ILE A 84 1.02 -16.29 -17.58
C ILE A 84 -0.14 -16.81 -16.75
N SER A 85 -0.98 -15.91 -16.23
CA SER A 85 -2.27 -16.30 -15.69
C SER A 85 -3.23 -16.64 -16.83
N THR A 86 -3.71 -17.87 -16.85
CA THR A 86 -4.66 -18.37 -17.86
C THR A 86 -6.11 -18.17 -17.45
N THR A 87 -6.37 -18.06 -16.14
CA THR A 87 -7.70 -17.90 -15.57
C THR A 87 -7.97 -16.47 -15.09
N GLY A 88 -6.95 -15.60 -15.09
CA GLY A 88 -7.01 -14.30 -14.42
C GLY A 88 -6.97 -14.44 -12.91
N PHE A 89 -6.37 -15.54 -12.45
CA PHE A 89 -6.15 -15.82 -11.05
C PHE A 89 -4.72 -16.30 -10.82
N LEU A 90 -4.07 -15.75 -9.80
CA LEU A 90 -2.79 -16.21 -9.28
C LEU A 90 -2.87 -16.20 -7.76
N ALA A 91 -2.35 -17.23 -7.10
CA ALA A 91 -2.25 -17.28 -5.65
C ALA A 91 -0.83 -17.59 -5.21
N LEU A 92 -0.40 -16.97 -4.10
CA LEU A 92 0.75 -17.42 -3.34
C LEU A 92 0.34 -18.69 -2.58
N CYS A 93 1.11 -19.76 -2.76
CA CYS A 93 0.93 -21.04 -2.13
C CYS A 93 2.18 -21.45 -1.36
N ASP A 94 1.99 -22.26 -0.32
CA ASP A 94 3.07 -22.92 0.40
C ASP A 94 3.62 -24.15 -0.35
N SER A 95 4.50 -24.90 0.32
CA SER A 95 5.12 -26.11 -0.21
C SER A 95 4.14 -27.27 -0.43
N GLY A 96 2.98 -27.23 0.25
CA GLY A 96 1.84 -28.12 0.03
C GLY A 96 0.95 -27.69 -1.13
N TYR A 97 1.26 -26.55 -1.77
CA TYR A 97 0.47 -25.91 -2.80
C TYR A 97 -0.92 -25.45 -2.32
N GLU A 98 -1.04 -25.23 -1.01
CA GLU A 98 -2.22 -24.61 -0.43
C GLU A 98 -2.05 -23.08 -0.44
N PRO A 99 -3.08 -22.32 -0.87
CA PRO A 99 -3.00 -20.87 -0.86
C PRO A 99 -2.83 -20.35 0.56
N VAL A 100 -1.80 -19.53 0.77
CA VAL A 100 -1.45 -19.00 2.08
C VAL A 100 -2.42 -17.91 2.53
N ARG A 101 -3.10 -17.28 1.56
CA ARG A 101 -4.13 -16.27 1.74
C ARG A 101 -5.20 -16.36 0.67
N ARG A 102 -6.36 -15.78 0.96
CA ARG A 102 -7.51 -15.70 0.05
C ARG A 102 -7.48 -14.42 -0.78
N GLU A 103 -6.40 -14.22 -1.51
CA GLU A 103 -6.16 -13.03 -2.35
C GLU A 103 -5.81 -13.47 -3.77
N ASN A 104 -6.33 -12.74 -4.76
CA ASN A 104 -5.96 -12.93 -6.16
C ASN A 104 -4.84 -11.95 -6.54
N LEU A 105 -3.70 -12.47 -6.99
CA LEU A 105 -2.54 -11.66 -7.39
C LEU A 105 -2.61 -11.22 -8.87
N ALA A 106 -3.55 -11.76 -9.65
CA ALA A 106 -3.72 -11.43 -11.07
C ALA A 106 -4.66 -10.20 -11.24
N THR A 107 -4.15 -9.02 -10.89
CA THR A 107 -4.92 -7.76 -10.84
C THR A 107 -5.47 -7.29 -12.19
N ALA A 108 -4.85 -7.68 -13.31
CA ALA A 108 -5.29 -7.35 -14.66
C ALA A 108 -6.05 -8.49 -15.36
N GLY A 109 -6.44 -9.54 -14.61
CA GLY A 109 -7.08 -10.72 -15.18
C GLY A 109 -6.13 -11.59 -16.02
N VAL A 110 -6.64 -12.21 -17.09
CA VAL A 110 -5.88 -13.17 -17.91
C VAL A 110 -4.74 -12.44 -18.64
N GLY A 111 -3.51 -12.94 -18.52
CA GLY A 111 -2.38 -12.32 -19.19
C GLY A 111 -1.02 -12.66 -18.59
N PRO A 112 0.06 -12.13 -19.19
CA PRO A 112 1.39 -12.22 -18.62
C PRO A 112 1.51 -11.30 -17.40
N TYR A 113 2.32 -11.73 -16.45
CA TYR A 113 2.71 -11.01 -15.25
C TYR A 113 4.22 -11.13 -15.07
N LEU A 114 4.89 -10.01 -14.87
CA LEU A 114 6.26 -9.98 -14.37
C LEU A 114 6.23 -10.20 -12.87
N ILE A 115 6.91 -11.25 -12.41
CA ILE A 115 7.13 -11.51 -10.99
C ILE A 115 8.56 -11.11 -10.65
N ARG A 116 8.72 -10.11 -9.78
CA ARG A 116 10.01 -9.72 -9.23
C ARG A 116 10.09 -10.21 -7.79
N VAL A 117 11.08 -11.03 -7.48
CA VAL A 117 11.29 -11.55 -6.13
C VAL A 117 12.60 -11.01 -5.60
N HIS A 118 12.52 -10.27 -4.50
CA HIS A 118 13.66 -9.87 -3.70
C HIS A 118 13.78 -10.83 -2.51
N ALA A 119 14.98 -11.34 -2.27
CA ALA A 119 15.28 -12.25 -1.19
C ALA A 119 16.41 -11.71 -0.32
N LYS A 120 16.29 -11.96 0.98
CA LYS A 120 17.32 -11.63 1.99
C LYS A 120 17.46 -12.75 3.00
N ASP A 121 18.68 -12.98 3.46
CA ASP A 121 19.03 -13.95 4.50
C ASP A 121 18.68 -15.42 4.14
N ARG A 122 18.48 -15.73 2.84
CA ARG A 122 18.07 -17.06 2.33
C ARG A 122 19.02 -18.21 2.64
N SER A 123 20.31 -17.89 2.79
CA SER A 123 21.39 -18.86 3.07
C SER A 123 22.03 -18.64 4.44
N SER A 124 21.34 -17.97 5.36
CA SER A 124 21.84 -17.71 6.71
C SER A 124 21.12 -18.60 7.72
N ASP A 125 21.86 -19.50 8.37
CA ASP A 125 21.29 -20.49 9.29
C ASP A 125 20.68 -19.87 10.57
N ASP A 126 21.10 -18.66 10.95
CA ASP A 126 20.67 -17.98 12.18
C ASP A 126 19.56 -16.94 11.96
N LYS A 127 19.08 -16.77 10.73
CA LYS A 127 18.09 -15.75 10.37
C LYS A 127 16.95 -16.34 9.55
N LYS A 128 15.78 -15.70 9.68
CA LYS A 128 14.62 -16.07 8.88
C LYS A 128 14.73 -15.48 7.48
N PRO A 129 14.51 -16.27 6.43
CA PRO A 129 14.51 -15.75 5.07
C PRO A 129 13.36 -14.76 4.89
N ARG A 130 13.66 -13.64 4.23
CA ARG A 130 12.70 -12.57 3.94
C ARG A 130 12.51 -12.45 2.44
N PHE A 131 11.27 -12.35 2.01
CA PHE A 131 10.90 -12.19 0.61
C PHE A 131 10.00 -10.97 0.41
N LEU A 132 10.28 -10.20 -0.64
CA LEU A 132 9.33 -9.29 -1.25
C LEU A 132 9.01 -9.80 -2.66
N ILE A 133 7.76 -10.19 -2.87
CA ILE A 133 7.26 -10.72 -4.14
C ILE A 133 6.35 -9.66 -4.75
N GLN A 134 6.77 -9.09 -5.88
CA GLN A 134 5.98 -8.13 -6.65
C GLN A 134 5.39 -8.82 -7.87
N VAL A 135 4.08 -8.73 -8.06
CA VAL A 135 3.30 -9.31 -9.15
C VAL A 135 2.75 -8.19 -10.02
N ILE A 136 3.37 -7.98 -11.18
CA ILE A 136 3.17 -6.79 -12.00
C ILE A 136 2.50 -7.20 -13.32
N PRO A 137 1.33 -6.62 -13.69
CA PRO A 137 0.70 -6.89 -14.97
C PRO A 137 1.60 -6.58 -16.17
N GLY A 138 1.57 -7.47 -17.16
CA GLY A 138 2.28 -7.31 -18.43
C GLY A 138 3.66 -7.96 -18.49
N GLU A 139 4.24 -7.94 -19.68
CA GLU A 139 5.67 -8.16 -19.87
C GLU A 139 6.38 -6.82 -19.79
N ARG A 140 7.64 -6.81 -19.31
CA ARG A 140 8.45 -5.59 -19.26
C ARG A 140 8.65 -5.02 -20.66
N THR A 141 7.75 -4.14 -21.09
CA THR A 141 7.92 -3.32 -22.28
C THR A 141 8.84 -2.16 -21.91
N LYS A 142 9.89 -1.93 -22.70
CA LYS A 142 10.88 -0.85 -22.49
C LYS A 142 10.32 0.56 -22.69
N THR A 143 9.01 0.71 -22.70
CA THR A 143 8.32 1.97 -22.92
C THR A 143 7.39 2.17 -21.73
N PRO A 144 7.49 3.30 -20.99
CA PRO A 144 6.56 3.58 -19.91
C PRO A 144 5.13 3.56 -20.49
N PRO A 145 4.21 2.74 -19.94
CA PRO A 145 2.82 2.88 -20.32
C PRO A 145 2.32 4.25 -19.86
N GLU A 146 1.52 4.89 -20.71
CA GLU A 146 0.74 6.07 -20.34
C GLU A 146 -0.22 5.66 -19.20
N PRO A 147 -0.26 6.40 -18.08
CA PRO A 147 -0.98 5.94 -16.90
C PRO A 147 -2.49 5.92 -17.20
N PRO A 148 -3.20 4.81 -16.96
CA PRO A 148 -4.65 4.84 -16.96
C PRO A 148 -5.17 5.81 -15.88
N PRO A 149 -6.43 6.27 -15.98
CA PRO A 149 -7.04 7.10 -14.95
C PRO A 149 -7.26 6.25 -13.69
N PHE A 150 -6.23 6.11 -12.86
CA PHE A 150 -6.32 5.39 -11.59
C PHE A 150 -7.14 6.21 -10.58
N THR A 151 -8.34 5.73 -10.26
CA THR A 151 -9.03 6.08 -9.03
C THR A 151 -8.37 5.31 -7.88
N ILE A 152 -8.16 5.93 -6.73
CA ILE A 152 -7.93 5.26 -5.45
C ILE A 152 -9.29 4.65 -5.08
N GLU A 153 -9.64 3.54 -5.74
CA GLU A 153 -10.88 2.79 -5.53
C GLU A 153 -10.74 1.86 -4.31
N GLU A 154 -11.74 1.90 -3.42
CA GLU A 154 -11.93 0.99 -2.27
C GLU A 154 -10.85 1.00 -1.17
N ALA A 155 -10.43 2.18 -0.70
CA ALA A 155 -9.76 2.30 0.59
C ALA A 155 -10.74 2.81 1.65
N ALA A 156 -11.27 1.91 2.49
CA ALA A 156 -12.10 2.29 3.62
C ALA A 156 -11.23 2.89 4.73
N GLY A 157 -11.58 4.09 5.19
CA GLY A 157 -10.93 4.77 6.32
C GLY A 157 -9.84 5.77 5.90
N PRO A 158 -9.10 6.33 6.87
CA PRO A 158 -8.06 7.33 6.63
C PRO A 158 -6.93 6.81 5.73
N LEU A 159 -6.46 7.65 4.80
CA LEU A 159 -5.39 7.31 3.88
C LEU A 159 -4.04 7.87 4.35
N LEU A 160 -2.96 7.12 4.11
CA LEU A 160 -1.60 7.65 4.09
C LEU A 160 -1.00 7.46 2.70
N VAL A 161 -0.87 8.55 1.94
CA VAL A 161 -0.38 8.51 0.56
C VAL A 161 1.04 9.01 0.47
N ARG A 162 1.94 8.22 -0.11
CA ARG A 162 3.30 8.66 -0.42
C ARG A 162 3.34 9.35 -1.77
N THR A 163 3.83 10.59 -1.80
CA THR A 163 4.03 11.36 -3.04
C THR A 163 5.49 11.70 -3.30
N SER A 164 6.40 11.52 -2.32
CA SER A 164 7.85 11.65 -2.53
C SER A 164 8.60 10.35 -2.35
N PHE A 165 9.48 10.05 -3.30
CA PHE A 165 10.26 8.81 -3.36
C PHE A 165 11.76 9.02 -3.19
N GLU A 166 12.20 10.26 -2.96
CA GLU A 166 13.62 10.61 -2.90
C GLU A 166 14.33 10.12 -1.64
N ARG A 167 13.58 9.77 -0.59
CA ARG A 167 14.11 9.40 0.75
C ARG A 167 13.52 8.06 1.23
N PRO A 168 13.92 6.93 0.64
CA PRO A 168 13.39 5.61 1.00
C PRO A 168 13.65 5.25 2.47
N GLU A 169 14.74 5.71 3.07
CA GLU A 169 15.05 5.48 4.49
C GLU A 169 14.12 6.23 5.44
N ALA A 170 13.69 7.45 5.08
CA ALA A 170 12.72 8.20 5.86
C ALA A 170 11.34 7.54 5.80
N TRP A 171 10.96 7.07 4.61
CA TRP A 171 9.74 6.28 4.41
C TRP A 171 9.75 4.98 5.22
N ALA A 172 10.86 4.23 5.21
CA ALA A 172 10.99 3.00 6.01
C ALA A 172 10.84 3.27 7.52
N ARG A 173 11.40 4.38 8.03
CA ARG A 173 11.21 4.79 9.43
C ARG A 173 9.76 5.13 9.75
N LEU A 174 9.08 5.84 8.85
CA LEU A 174 7.65 6.11 8.99
C LEU A 174 6.88 4.80 9.12
N LEU A 175 7.07 3.86 8.19
CA LEU A 175 6.39 2.56 8.23
C LEU A 175 6.70 1.78 9.52
N GLN A 176 7.94 1.83 10.00
CA GLN A 176 8.33 1.20 11.26
C GLN A 176 7.53 1.76 12.46
N VAL A 177 7.32 3.08 12.53
CA VAL A 177 6.52 3.71 13.60
C VAL A 177 5.06 3.24 13.56
N LEU A 178 4.47 3.16 12.36
CA LEU A 178 3.12 2.61 12.17
C LEU A 178 3.03 1.14 12.61
N GLU A 179 4.09 0.36 12.39
CA GLU A 179 4.17 -1.04 12.81
C GLU A 179 4.35 -1.23 14.32
N GLU A 180 5.04 -0.30 14.99
CA GLU A 180 5.33 -0.34 16.43
C GLU A 180 4.11 0.01 17.30
N ASP A 181 3.19 0.83 16.79
CA ASP A 181 1.94 1.21 17.48
C ASP A 181 0.69 0.94 16.63
N PRO A 182 0.34 -0.34 16.41
CA PRO A 182 -0.74 -0.71 15.50
C PRO A 182 -2.13 -0.29 15.98
N GLU A 183 -2.32 -0.06 17.29
CA GLU A 183 -3.62 0.37 17.85
C GLU A 183 -3.96 1.80 17.42
N ARG A 184 -2.96 2.67 17.25
CA ARG A 184 -3.16 4.07 16.81
C ARG A 184 -3.38 4.24 15.32
N TYR A 185 -2.97 3.27 14.51
CA TYR A 185 -2.96 3.37 13.06
C TYR A 185 -3.69 2.20 12.38
N GLU A 186 -4.51 1.45 13.12
CA GLU A 186 -5.15 0.23 12.62
C GLU A 186 -5.99 0.50 11.36
N SER A 187 -6.69 1.64 11.35
CA SER A 187 -7.57 2.11 10.28
C SER A 187 -6.87 2.81 9.12
N VAL A 188 -5.58 3.15 9.25
CA VAL A 188 -4.86 3.88 8.21
C VAL A 188 -4.47 2.95 7.07
N THR A 189 -4.97 3.23 5.88
CA THR A 189 -4.59 2.53 4.64
C THR A 189 -3.40 3.23 3.97
N VAL A 190 -2.28 2.52 3.84
CA VAL A 190 -1.04 3.06 3.26
C VAL A 190 -1.02 2.86 1.74
N ILE A 191 -0.84 3.94 1.00
CA ILE A 191 -0.75 3.99 -0.46
C ILE A 191 0.67 4.38 -0.87
N ASP A 192 1.47 3.37 -1.25
CA ASP A 192 2.86 3.52 -1.74
C ASP A 192 2.89 3.18 -3.24
N ASN A 193 2.42 4.11 -4.08
CA ASN A 193 2.36 3.94 -5.54
C ASN A 193 3.09 5.10 -6.23
N HIS A 194 4.13 4.76 -7.01
CA HIS A 194 4.93 5.70 -7.79
C HIS A 194 4.11 6.52 -8.81
N ALA A 195 2.91 6.07 -9.19
CA ALA A 195 1.99 6.84 -10.02
C ALA A 195 1.59 8.19 -9.39
N TYR A 196 1.67 8.30 -8.06
CA TYR A 196 1.36 9.52 -7.30
C TYR A 196 2.60 10.37 -6.99
N ALA A 197 3.76 10.03 -7.57
CA ALA A 197 4.98 10.80 -7.38
C ALA A 197 4.79 12.26 -7.81
N GLY A 198 5.03 13.18 -6.88
CA GLY A 198 4.89 14.63 -7.10
C GLY A 198 3.46 15.16 -7.11
N PHE A 199 2.45 14.33 -6.77
CA PHE A 199 1.06 14.80 -6.73
C PHE A 199 0.85 15.79 -5.57
N THR A 200 0.02 16.81 -5.81
CA THR A 200 -0.48 17.75 -4.79
C THR A 200 -1.66 17.15 -4.01
N ALA A 201 -2.05 17.79 -2.91
CA ALA A 201 -3.24 17.40 -2.14
C ALA A 201 -4.50 17.32 -3.01
N ASP A 202 -4.80 18.37 -3.76
CA ASP A 202 -5.95 18.41 -4.68
C ASP A 202 -5.92 17.27 -5.70
N GLN A 203 -4.73 16.97 -6.24
CA GLN A 203 -4.56 15.87 -7.19
C GLN A 203 -4.81 14.50 -6.55
N ILE A 204 -4.47 14.32 -5.27
CA ILE A 204 -4.80 13.10 -4.53
C ILE A 204 -6.31 13.03 -4.25
N GLN A 205 -6.92 14.12 -3.77
CA GLN A 205 -8.36 14.18 -3.50
C GLN A 205 -9.19 13.87 -4.74
N MET A 206 -8.79 14.41 -5.91
CA MET A 206 -9.42 14.10 -7.21
C MET A 206 -9.33 12.61 -7.61
N ARG A 207 -8.42 11.83 -7.02
CA ARG A 207 -8.34 10.38 -7.28
C ARG A 207 -9.16 9.56 -6.30
N ILE A 208 -9.63 10.10 -5.19
CA ILE A 208 -10.38 9.32 -4.21
C ILE A 208 -11.76 9.01 -4.78
N GLY A 209 -12.15 7.72 -4.74
CA GLY A 209 -13.47 7.27 -5.15
C GLY A 209 -14.58 8.02 -4.38
N ARG A 210 -15.71 8.22 -5.05
CA ARG A 210 -16.91 8.83 -4.45
C ARG A 210 -18.09 7.90 -4.66
N ASP A 211 -18.95 7.80 -3.66
CA ASP A 211 -20.19 7.05 -3.76
C ASP A 211 -21.23 7.77 -4.64
N ASP A 212 -22.38 7.13 -4.87
CA ASP A 212 -23.49 7.69 -5.67
C ASP A 212 -24.03 9.01 -5.08
N GLY A 213 -23.74 9.32 -3.81
CA GLY A 213 -24.08 10.56 -3.12
C GLY A 213 -22.94 11.59 -3.14
N GLY A 214 -21.87 11.37 -3.89
CA GLY A 214 -20.73 12.29 -3.98
C GLY A 214 -19.82 12.29 -2.77
N ARG A 215 -20.09 11.45 -1.75
CA ARG A 215 -19.27 11.35 -0.55
C ARG A 215 -18.00 10.56 -0.87
N PRO A 216 -16.81 11.04 -0.47
CA PRO A 216 -15.58 10.31 -0.71
C PRO A 216 -15.52 8.99 0.08
N ASP A 217 -14.88 7.98 -0.48
CA ASP A 217 -14.59 6.70 0.18
C ASP A 217 -13.69 6.88 1.41
N SER A 218 -12.86 7.93 1.39
CA SER A 218 -12.00 8.33 2.51
C SER A 218 -12.19 9.81 2.82
N THR A 219 -12.54 10.11 4.07
CA THR A 219 -12.78 11.48 4.54
C THR A 219 -11.51 12.18 5.02
N LEU A 220 -10.44 11.43 5.28
CA LEU A 220 -9.18 11.96 5.80
C LEU A 220 -7.99 11.41 5.02
N VAL A 221 -7.11 12.32 4.58
CA VAL A 221 -5.89 11.96 3.86
C VAL A 221 -4.68 12.56 4.55
N LEU A 222 -3.69 11.71 4.82
CA LEU A 222 -2.35 12.09 5.24
C LEU A 222 -1.40 11.92 4.05
N ILE A 223 -0.60 12.94 3.75
CA ILE A 223 0.34 12.90 2.62
C ILE A 223 1.78 12.94 3.13
N ALA A 224 2.55 11.92 2.73
CA ALA A 224 3.99 11.83 2.91
C ALA A 224 4.71 12.36 1.65
N ASP A 225 4.83 13.68 1.57
CA ASP A 225 5.52 14.39 0.50
C ASP A 225 7.01 14.63 0.82
N GLU A 226 7.69 15.41 -0.01
CA GLU A 226 9.12 15.69 0.14
C GLU A 226 9.42 16.36 1.49
N ARG A 227 8.57 17.31 1.91
CA ARG A 227 8.73 18.04 3.17
C ARG A 227 8.52 17.11 4.37
N ALA A 228 7.52 16.23 4.32
CA ALA A 228 7.28 15.24 5.36
C ALA A 228 8.51 14.33 5.56
N LEU A 229 9.03 13.77 4.46
CA LEU A 229 10.14 12.82 4.51
C LEU A 229 11.52 13.46 4.74
N ALA A 230 11.66 14.76 4.48
CA ALA A 230 12.86 15.52 4.83
C ALA A 230 12.89 15.91 6.32
N SER A 231 11.74 15.92 7.00
CA SER A 231 11.64 16.28 8.42
C SER A 231 12.07 15.13 9.34
N ALA A 232 12.76 15.48 10.43
CA ALA A 232 13.08 14.51 11.48
C ALA A 232 11.83 14.05 12.25
N GLU A 233 10.80 14.90 12.32
CA GLU A 233 9.53 14.64 13.01
C GLU A 233 8.48 14.00 12.07
N LEU A 234 8.84 13.75 10.80
CA LEU A 234 7.96 13.17 9.78
C LEU A 234 6.62 13.90 9.68
N THR A 235 6.68 15.19 9.32
CA THR A 235 5.54 16.12 9.34
C THR A 235 4.63 15.91 8.13
N LEU A 236 3.64 15.05 8.26
CA LEU A 236 2.64 14.72 7.24
C LEU A 236 1.74 15.92 6.96
N LEU A 237 1.22 16.02 5.74
CA LEU A 237 0.15 16.97 5.41
C LEU A 237 -1.19 16.28 5.65
N ALA A 238 -1.97 16.77 6.60
CA ALA A 238 -3.36 16.36 6.83
C ALA A 238 -4.28 17.16 5.91
N VAL A 239 -5.20 16.47 5.26
CA VAL A 239 -6.13 17.03 4.28
C VAL A 239 -7.53 16.51 4.60
N ASN A 240 -8.47 17.42 4.82
CA ASN A 240 -9.89 17.10 4.89
C ASN A 240 -10.38 16.79 3.48
N ASN A 241 -11.10 15.69 3.29
CA ASN A 241 -11.64 15.31 1.99
C ASN A 241 -13.17 15.31 1.96
N LEU A 242 -13.82 15.67 3.07
CA LEU A 242 -15.26 15.90 3.07
C LEU A 242 -15.62 17.01 2.08
N PRO A 243 -16.77 16.91 1.39
CA PRO A 243 -17.29 18.04 0.63
C PRO A 243 -17.65 19.17 1.59
N ASP A 244 -17.46 20.41 1.16
CA ASP A 244 -17.92 21.60 1.87
C ASP A 244 -19.44 21.45 2.06
N GLU A 245 -19.95 21.60 3.30
CA GLU A 245 -21.36 21.33 3.64
C GLU A 245 -22.35 22.35 3.01
N ASP A 246 -21.86 23.38 2.31
CA ASP A 246 -22.63 24.51 1.78
C ASP A 246 -23.28 24.26 0.40
N ASP A 247 -23.05 23.11 -0.22
CA ASP A 247 -23.55 22.82 -1.59
C ASP A 247 -24.96 22.17 -1.63
N GLU A 248 -25.56 21.84 -0.47
CA GLU A 248 -26.93 21.29 -0.41
C GLU A 248 -27.89 22.22 0.36
N ASP A 249 -28.56 23.08 -0.41
CA ASP A 249 -29.82 23.75 -0.08
C ASP A 249 -29.81 24.65 1.17
N ASP A 250 -29.33 25.89 1.09
CA ASP A 250 -29.99 27.03 1.77
C ASP A 250 -29.67 28.36 1.05
N GLU A 251 -30.64 28.83 0.24
CA GLU A 251 -30.78 30.25 -0.07
C GLU A 251 -31.11 30.96 1.25
N ASP A 252 -30.15 31.70 1.81
CA ASP A 252 -30.27 32.77 2.82
C ASP A 252 -29.41 32.51 4.07
N ASP A 253 -28.15 32.92 4.05
CA ASP A 253 -27.54 33.73 5.13
C ASP A 253 -26.19 34.31 4.66
N GLU A 254 -26.20 35.61 4.31
CA GLU A 254 -24.99 36.41 4.07
C GLU A 254 -24.30 36.69 5.41
N ASP A 255 -23.50 35.75 5.92
CA ASP A 255 -22.40 36.02 6.86
C ASP A 255 -21.23 35.09 6.50
N ASP A 256 -20.55 35.46 5.41
CA ASP A 256 -19.32 34.89 4.84
C ASP A 256 -18.14 35.09 5.84
N GLU A 257 -18.15 34.34 6.94
CA GLU A 257 -16.92 33.95 7.63
C GLU A 257 -16.34 32.78 6.84
N SER A 258 -15.44 33.12 5.91
CA SER A 258 -14.62 32.17 5.16
C SER A 258 -14.22 30.97 6.01
N ASP A 259 -14.43 29.79 5.45
CA ASP A 259 -14.20 28.45 5.99
C ASP A 259 -12.70 28.16 6.30
N GLU A 260 -12.04 29.05 7.06
CA GLU A 260 -10.61 29.02 7.43
C GLU A 260 -10.23 27.77 8.25
N GLY A 261 -11.22 26.95 8.62
CA GLY A 261 -11.06 25.75 9.45
C GLY A 261 -10.61 24.50 8.69
N ASP A 262 -10.93 24.38 7.40
CA ASP A 262 -10.75 23.12 6.66
C ASP A 262 -9.50 23.08 5.77
N GLU A 263 -8.65 24.11 5.87
CA GLU A 263 -7.37 24.16 5.17
C GLU A 263 -6.41 23.04 5.63
N ALA A 264 -5.73 22.42 4.66
CA ALA A 264 -4.74 21.39 4.92
C ALA A 264 -3.58 21.90 5.80
N PHE A 265 -3.26 21.18 6.88
CA PHE A 265 -2.21 21.57 7.83
C PHE A 265 -1.18 20.45 8.02
N ARG A 266 -0.02 20.79 8.60
CA ARG A 266 1.02 19.79 8.88
C ARG A 266 0.86 19.23 10.28
N ILE A 267 1.03 17.92 10.40
CA ILE A 267 0.98 17.21 11.68
C ILE A 267 2.19 16.30 11.80
N THR A 268 2.80 16.24 12.99
CA THR A 268 3.88 15.27 13.23
C THR A 268 3.36 13.85 13.24
N LEU A 269 4.22 12.89 12.90
CA LEU A 269 3.82 11.49 12.96
C LEU A 269 3.41 11.07 14.38
N ALA A 270 4.02 11.63 15.43
CA ALA A 270 3.65 11.34 16.81
C ALA A 270 2.19 11.74 17.14
N ALA A 271 1.75 12.90 16.65
CA ALA A 271 0.40 13.42 16.86
C ALA A 271 -0.64 12.77 15.92
N ALA A 272 -0.22 12.33 14.74
CA ALA A 272 -1.12 11.82 13.69
C ALA A 272 -2.01 10.66 14.13
N GLY A 273 -1.52 9.77 15.00
CA GLY A 273 -2.33 8.63 15.48
C GLY A 273 -3.51 9.06 16.34
N SER A 274 -3.31 10.03 17.23
CA SER A 274 -4.39 10.61 18.04
C SER A 274 -5.41 11.35 17.18
N PHE A 275 -4.91 12.10 16.19
CA PHE A 275 -5.73 12.80 15.22
C PHE A 275 -6.63 11.85 14.44
N VAL A 276 -6.06 10.79 13.86
CA VAL A 276 -6.81 9.76 13.11
C VAL A 276 -7.93 9.16 13.95
N ILE A 277 -7.62 8.69 15.17
CA ILE A 277 -8.62 8.09 16.06
C ILE A 277 -9.77 9.06 16.36
N ASN A 278 -9.45 10.30 16.69
CA ASN A 278 -10.48 11.28 17.06
C ASN A 278 -11.35 11.68 15.86
N MET A 279 -10.78 11.76 14.67
CA MET A 279 -11.53 11.99 13.43
C MET A 279 -12.48 10.83 13.11
N GLU A 280 -12.05 9.59 13.29
CA GLU A 280 -12.90 8.41 13.03
C GLU A 280 -14.02 8.24 14.07
N LEU A 281 -13.73 8.58 15.33
CA LEU A 281 -14.74 8.56 16.41
C LEU A 281 -15.65 9.80 16.38
N ALA A 282 -15.38 10.76 15.49
CA ALA A 282 -16.04 12.07 15.45
C ALA A 282 -16.04 12.78 16.82
N ASN A 283 -14.94 12.65 17.58
CA ASN A 283 -14.76 13.32 18.87
C ASN A 283 -14.43 14.82 18.72
N THR A 284 -13.85 15.19 17.57
CA THR A 284 -13.34 16.53 17.23
C THR A 284 -13.54 16.78 15.74
N SER A 285 -13.65 18.03 15.31
CA SER A 285 -13.67 18.40 13.88
C SER A 285 -12.26 18.58 13.33
N PHE A 286 -12.08 18.60 12.00
CA PHE A 286 -10.79 18.91 11.38
C PHE A 286 -10.32 20.33 11.76
N SER A 287 -11.25 21.30 11.77
CA SER A 287 -11.02 22.68 12.17
C SER A 287 -10.56 22.87 13.62
N ASP A 288 -10.96 21.99 14.55
CA ASP A 288 -10.46 22.00 15.92
C ASP A 288 -8.94 21.79 15.97
N TRP A 289 -8.42 20.87 15.16
CA TRP A 289 -6.98 20.59 15.09
C TRP A 289 -6.21 21.68 14.34
N ASN A 290 -6.81 22.23 13.28
CA ASN A 290 -6.19 23.30 12.51
C ASN A 290 -6.00 24.58 13.35
N ARG A 291 -6.95 24.90 14.23
CA ARG A 291 -6.85 26.06 15.14
C ARG A 291 -5.69 26.00 16.13
N ASP A 292 -5.26 24.80 16.50
CA ASP A 292 -4.22 24.56 17.51
C ASP A 292 -2.84 24.30 16.89
N ILE A 293 -2.66 24.59 15.58
CA ILE A 293 -1.35 24.49 14.93
C ILE A 293 -0.33 25.45 15.55
N GLY A 294 0.91 24.99 15.67
CA GLY A 294 2.01 25.84 16.12
C GLY A 294 2.25 27.00 15.16
N ALA A 295 2.98 28.03 15.61
CA ALA A 295 3.34 29.20 14.79
C ALA A 295 4.15 28.87 13.51
N ASP A 296 4.70 27.66 13.42
CA ASP A 296 5.39 27.12 12.24
C ASP A 296 4.46 26.35 11.28
N GLY A 297 3.16 26.35 11.56
CA GLY A 297 2.12 25.65 10.80
C GLY A 297 2.12 24.14 11.03
N ILE A 298 2.69 23.65 12.14
CA ILE A 298 2.79 22.23 12.45
C ILE A 298 2.12 21.92 13.80
N TYR A 299 1.18 20.98 13.77
CA TYR A 299 0.53 20.40 14.92
C TYR A 299 1.40 19.30 15.57
N ARG A 300 1.50 19.29 16.91
CA ARG A 300 2.41 18.39 17.66
C ARG A 300 1.82 17.73 18.92
N GLU A 301 0.66 18.15 19.40
CA GLU A 301 0.13 17.63 20.67
C GLU A 301 -0.47 16.22 20.51
N GLU A 302 -0.50 15.44 21.58
CA GLU A 302 -1.17 14.14 21.60
C GLU A 302 -2.39 14.23 22.52
N HIS A 303 -3.57 13.90 22.01
CA HIS A 303 -4.81 13.85 22.79
C HIS A 303 -5.25 12.39 23.00
N TYR A 304 -5.72 12.05 24.20
CA TYR A 304 -6.14 10.71 24.59
C TYR A 304 -7.52 10.72 25.21
#